data_AF-A0A849WB37-F1
#
_entry.id   AF-A0A849WB37-F1
#
_cell.length_a   1.000
_cell.length_b   1.000
_cell.length_c   1.000
_cell.angle_alpha   90.00
_cell.angle_beta   90.00
_cell.angle_gamma   90.00
#
_symmetry.space_group_name_H-M   'P 1'
#
loop_
_entity.id
_entity.type
_entity.pdbx_description
1 polymer ?
#
loop_
_entity_poly.entity_id
_entity_poly.type
_entity_poly.pdbx_seq_one_letter_code
_entity_poly.pdbx_strand_id
1 'polypeptide(L)'
;MNQEWESIVFHDSLKDGRAGCKLRIEGLRAIGETENKEKFVLDLRDVEIALGGTANNVIYLKPKNNKHEAKFSVRDRSILNALKEVGSADILDQVQSFQKKVWGHRFWLLWSFILFDIILFGTLGIFYFYGVDIAVSMIPYQVDEKLGNAIFHSSLDSIVASQSIDPEVQKAIEKIFQRLLDALEEKPYTFALKIVPSPDVNAFALPGGKITVFTGLIQKSETPEEVAGVLAHEIIHATQRHGMKKMVQHIGMNMLIYAIIGNDISTVSDLLLRNSKEFLGLHYSRNMENEADEMGFALMKKAGIHPKSFQTFLRKLPDTAGNFSSATEWLSTHPLTQKRILKMEELLKNSMQGFEEKPLDVDWQYVQKALK
;
A
#
# COMPACT_ATOMS: atom_id res chain seq x y z
N MET A 1 -20.60 -57.45 1.59
CA MET A 1 -19.60 -57.15 2.62
C MET A 1 -20.36 -56.82 3.90
N ASN A 2 -20.15 -57.54 5.00
CA ASN A 2 -20.83 -57.29 6.28
C ASN A 2 -20.18 -56.11 6.99
N GLN A 3 -20.46 -54.89 6.51
CA GLN A 3 -20.05 -53.68 7.20
C GLN A 3 -21.02 -53.40 8.35
N GLU A 4 -20.48 -53.10 9.53
CA GLU A 4 -21.25 -52.73 10.71
C GLU A 4 -20.95 -51.27 11.08
N TRP A 5 -21.96 -50.54 11.54
CA TRP A 5 -21.86 -49.16 11.99
C TRP A 5 -22.31 -49.04 13.45
N GLU A 6 -21.54 -48.31 14.24
CA GLU A 6 -21.97 -47.87 15.57
C GLU A 6 -23.18 -46.92 15.41
N SER A 7 -24.28 -47.29 16.04
CA SER A 7 -25.58 -46.62 15.89
C SER A 7 -26.30 -46.54 17.23
N ILE A 8 -27.29 -45.65 17.30
CA ILE A 8 -28.28 -45.64 18.38
C ILE A 8 -29.61 -46.05 17.77
N VAL A 9 -30.24 -47.05 18.36
CA VAL A 9 -31.61 -47.45 18.04
C VAL A 9 -32.58 -46.72 18.97
N PHE A 10 -33.72 -46.30 18.44
CA PHE A 10 -34.84 -45.72 19.18
C PHE A 10 -36.08 -46.57 18.92
N HIS A 11 -36.70 -47.08 19.97
CA HIS A 11 -37.87 -47.94 19.91
C HIS A 11 -38.63 -47.91 21.24
N ASP A 12 -39.96 -47.98 21.19
CA ASP A 12 -40.83 -47.81 22.37
C ASP A 12 -40.66 -48.96 23.40
N SER A 13 -40.17 -50.11 22.97
CA SER A 13 -39.91 -51.26 23.86
C SER A 13 -38.64 -51.11 24.70
N LEU A 14 -37.80 -50.11 24.43
CA LEU A 14 -36.56 -49.88 25.17
C LEU A 14 -36.84 -49.07 26.43
N LYS A 15 -36.21 -49.47 27.55
CA LYS A 15 -36.42 -48.85 28.87
C LYS A 15 -36.26 -47.32 28.89
N ASP A 16 -35.25 -46.81 28.18
CA ASP A 16 -34.96 -45.37 28.07
C ASP A 16 -35.36 -44.81 26.69
N GLY A 17 -36.17 -45.55 25.92
CA GLY A 17 -36.58 -45.23 24.56
C GLY A 17 -35.46 -45.28 23.51
N ARG A 18 -34.22 -45.57 23.92
CA ARG A 18 -33.04 -45.69 23.06
C ARG A 18 -31.98 -46.63 23.65
N ALA A 19 -31.15 -47.21 22.79
CA ALA A 19 -30.00 -48.02 23.17
C ALA A 19 -28.88 -47.92 22.13
N GLY A 20 -27.63 -48.14 22.55
CA GLY A 20 -26.53 -48.35 21.62
C GLY A 20 -26.70 -49.69 20.88
N CYS A 21 -26.41 -49.71 19.59
CA CYS A 21 -26.49 -50.91 18.77
C CYS A 21 -25.45 -50.93 17.64
N LYS A 22 -25.07 -52.13 17.22
CA LYS A 22 -24.37 -52.34 15.96
C LYS A 22 -25.39 -52.50 14.85
N LEU A 23 -25.36 -51.58 13.89
CA LEU A 23 -26.25 -51.57 12.74
C LEU A 23 -25.56 -52.24 11.55
N ARG A 24 -26.27 -53.12 10.84
CA ARG A 24 -25.85 -53.69 9.56
C ARG A 24 -26.99 -53.64 8.55
N ILE A 25 -26.64 -53.62 7.27
CA ILE A 25 -27.61 -53.66 6.17
C ILE A 25 -27.56 -55.05 5.53
N GLU A 26 -28.68 -55.75 5.55
CA GLU A 26 -28.84 -57.08 4.97
C GLU A 26 -30.03 -57.07 4.00
N GLY A 27 -29.75 -56.98 2.70
CA GLY A 27 -30.79 -56.74 1.70
C GLY A 27 -31.59 -55.46 2.03
N LEU A 28 -32.90 -55.47 1.82
CA LEU A 28 -33.77 -54.30 2.08
C LEU A 28 -34.10 -54.07 3.55
N ARG A 29 -33.23 -54.47 4.49
CA ARG A 29 -33.45 -54.33 5.93
C ARG A 29 -32.22 -53.73 6.61
N ALA A 30 -32.45 -52.77 7.50
CA ALA A 30 -31.46 -52.31 8.46
C ALA A 30 -31.69 -53.05 9.78
N ILE A 31 -30.68 -53.76 10.26
CA ILE A 31 -30.76 -54.60 11.46
C ILE A 31 -29.80 -54.05 12.51
N GLY A 32 -30.36 -53.56 13.62
CA GLY A 32 -29.59 -53.11 14.77
C GLY A 32 -29.62 -54.16 15.87
N GLU A 33 -28.44 -54.53 16.38
CA GLU A 33 -28.28 -55.47 17.48
C GLU A 33 -27.69 -54.75 18.70
N THR A 34 -28.41 -54.75 19.83
CA THR A 34 -27.94 -54.13 21.08
C THR A 34 -26.93 -55.03 21.80
N GLU A 35 -26.22 -54.50 22.80
CA GLU A 35 -25.31 -55.29 23.64
C GLU A 35 -26.01 -56.49 24.32
N ASN A 36 -27.31 -56.35 24.59
CA ASN A 36 -28.16 -57.41 25.17
C ASN A 36 -28.67 -58.41 24.13
N LYS A 37 -28.17 -58.37 22.89
CA LYS A 37 -28.59 -59.20 21.75
C LYS A 37 -30.05 -59.02 21.33
N GLU A 38 -30.69 -57.91 21.71
CA GLU A 38 -32.00 -57.54 21.18
C GLU A 38 -31.84 -57.04 19.75
N LYS A 39 -32.68 -57.53 18.84
CA LYS A 39 -32.64 -57.19 17.43
C LYS A 39 -33.81 -56.29 17.05
N PHE A 40 -33.47 -55.17 16.44
CA PHE A 40 -34.42 -54.21 15.88
C PHE A 40 -34.25 -54.17 14.37
N VAL A 41 -35.36 -54.14 13.66
CA VAL A 41 -35.36 -54.18 12.19
C VAL A 41 -36.16 -52.99 11.66
N LEU A 42 -35.60 -52.33 10.66
CA LEU A 42 -36.26 -51.28 9.88
C LEU A 42 -36.31 -51.72 8.42
N ASP A 43 -37.49 -51.63 7.80
CA ASP A 43 -37.66 -51.91 6.37
C ASP A 43 -37.16 -50.72 5.55
N LEU A 44 -36.14 -50.95 4.72
CA LEU A 44 -35.57 -49.90 3.88
C LEU A 44 -36.51 -49.50 2.73
N ARG A 45 -37.61 -50.23 2.47
CA ARG A 45 -38.61 -49.81 1.47
C ARG A 45 -39.48 -48.65 1.94
N ASP A 46 -39.63 -48.46 3.25
CA ASP A 46 -40.45 -47.41 3.87
C ASP A 46 -39.62 -46.48 4.74
N VAL A 47 -38.41 -46.10 4.27
CA VAL A 47 -37.47 -45.30 5.05
C VAL A 47 -37.36 -43.85 4.56
N GLU A 48 -37.32 -42.92 5.52
CA GLU A 48 -36.93 -41.53 5.37
C GLU A 48 -35.53 -41.33 5.95
N ILE A 49 -34.63 -40.75 5.15
CA ILE A 49 -33.29 -40.37 5.57
C ILE A 49 -33.31 -38.90 5.98
N ALA A 50 -33.12 -38.62 7.27
CA ALA A 50 -33.11 -37.26 7.81
C ALA A 50 -31.76 -36.91 8.45
N LEU A 51 -31.42 -35.62 8.45
CA LEU A 51 -30.30 -35.10 9.23
C LEU A 51 -30.77 -34.60 10.59
N GLY A 52 -29.92 -34.77 11.59
CA GLY A 52 -30.09 -34.07 12.85
C GLY A 52 -28.80 -33.99 13.66
N GLY A 53 -28.95 -33.58 14.92
CA GLY A 53 -27.85 -33.18 15.78
C GLY A 53 -27.43 -31.72 15.56
N THR A 54 -26.73 -31.15 16.53
CA THR A 54 -26.36 -29.72 16.60
C THR A 54 -25.52 -29.23 15.42
N ALA A 55 -24.87 -30.14 14.69
CA ALA A 55 -24.03 -29.85 13.53
C ALA A 55 -24.49 -30.59 12.25
N ASN A 56 -25.72 -31.11 12.20
CA ASN A 56 -26.22 -31.94 11.10
C ASN A 56 -25.25 -33.08 10.73
N ASN A 57 -24.63 -33.68 11.74
CA ASN A 57 -23.61 -34.71 11.63
C ASN A 57 -24.12 -36.12 11.93
N VAL A 58 -25.43 -36.25 12.22
CA VAL A 58 -26.08 -37.53 12.48
C VAL A 58 -27.09 -37.81 11.37
N ILE A 59 -26.99 -38.98 10.75
CA ILE A 59 -27.96 -39.51 9.78
C ILE A 59 -28.98 -40.33 10.54
N TYR A 60 -30.26 -40.00 10.38
CA TYR A 60 -31.38 -40.76 10.93
C TYR A 60 -32.04 -41.57 9.82
N LEU A 61 -32.23 -42.86 10.09
CA LEU A 61 -33.09 -43.75 9.33
C LEU A 61 -34.40 -43.89 10.10
N LYS A 62 -35.50 -43.37 9.54
CA LYS A 62 -36.81 -43.36 10.18
C LYS A 62 -37.84 -44.04 9.29
N PRO A 63 -38.80 -44.79 9.85
CA PRO A 63 -39.93 -45.28 9.08
C PRO A 63 -40.81 -44.10 8.63
N LYS A 64 -41.24 -44.09 7.36
CA LYS A 64 -42.12 -43.07 6.80
C LYS A 64 -43.55 -43.18 7.33
N ASN A 65 -44.10 -44.39 7.34
CA ASN A 65 -45.51 -44.62 7.67
C ASN A 65 -45.70 -45.32 9.03
N ASN A 66 -44.82 -46.24 9.41
CA ASN A 66 -44.97 -47.02 10.63
C ASN A 66 -44.23 -46.41 11.83
N LYS A 67 -44.93 -45.62 12.66
CA LYS A 67 -44.30 -44.94 13.82
C LYS A 67 -43.77 -45.88 14.92
N HIS A 68 -44.19 -47.15 14.92
CA HIS A 68 -43.75 -48.17 15.87
C HIS A 68 -42.50 -48.92 15.41
N GLU A 69 -42.02 -48.70 14.18
CA GLU A 69 -40.75 -49.28 13.73
C GLU A 69 -39.53 -48.59 14.34
N ALA A 70 -38.43 -49.34 14.43
CA ALA A 70 -37.19 -48.86 15.00
C ALA A 70 -36.58 -47.74 14.16
N LYS A 71 -36.13 -46.68 14.83
CA LYS A 71 -35.36 -45.60 14.20
C LYS A 71 -33.89 -45.80 14.52
N PHE A 72 -33.02 -45.56 13.55
CA PHE A 72 -31.57 -45.66 13.75
C PHE A 72 -30.92 -44.30 13.55
N SER A 73 -29.90 -43.99 14.35
CA SER A 73 -29.06 -42.81 14.14
C SER A 73 -27.59 -43.20 14.02
N VAL A 74 -26.98 -42.80 12.91
CA VAL A 74 -25.63 -43.20 12.51
C VAL A 74 -24.80 -41.96 12.25
N ARG A 75 -23.61 -41.88 12.87
CA ARG A 75 -22.68 -40.76 12.65
C ARG A 75 -21.75 -40.99 11.47
N ASP A 76 -21.41 -42.25 11.21
CA ASP A 76 -20.58 -42.63 10.08
C ASP A 76 -21.36 -42.47 8.77
N ARG A 77 -20.84 -41.64 7.86
CA ARG A 77 -21.45 -41.34 6.57
C ARG A 77 -21.25 -42.46 5.54
N SER A 78 -20.37 -43.41 5.80
CA SER A 78 -20.14 -44.55 4.91
C SER A 78 -21.40 -45.42 4.73
N ILE A 79 -22.35 -45.37 5.67
CA ILE A 79 -23.66 -46.02 5.55
C ILE A 79 -24.45 -45.57 4.31
N LEU A 80 -24.24 -44.33 3.84
CA LEU A 80 -24.89 -43.83 2.63
C LEU A 80 -24.46 -44.61 1.38
N ASN A 81 -23.24 -45.15 1.36
CA ASN A 81 -22.78 -45.98 0.24
C ASN A 81 -23.49 -47.34 0.27
N ALA A 82 -23.62 -47.95 1.44
CA ALA A 82 -24.37 -49.19 1.60
C ALA A 82 -25.86 -49.02 1.27
N LEU A 83 -26.46 -47.88 1.63
CA LEU A 83 -27.83 -47.54 1.23
C LEU A 83 -27.97 -47.31 -0.29
N LYS A 84 -26.94 -46.84 -0.99
CA LYS A 84 -26.96 -46.75 -2.46
C LYS A 84 -26.89 -48.12 -3.14
N GLU A 85 -26.12 -49.04 -2.57
CA GLU A 85 -25.96 -50.39 -3.15
C GLU A 85 -27.24 -51.23 -3.02
N VAL A 86 -28.03 -51.00 -1.98
CA VAL A 86 -29.17 -51.87 -1.64
C VAL A 86 -30.52 -51.15 -1.73
N GLY A 87 -30.54 -49.82 -1.78
CA GLY A 87 -31.75 -49.01 -1.69
C GLY A 87 -32.63 -49.01 -2.95
N SER A 88 -33.91 -48.70 -2.74
CA SER A 88 -34.86 -48.41 -3.82
C SER A 88 -34.52 -47.09 -4.53
N ALA A 89 -35.14 -46.82 -5.69
CA ALA A 89 -34.98 -45.54 -6.40
C ALA A 89 -35.22 -44.32 -5.49
N ASP A 90 -36.17 -44.42 -4.56
CA ASP A 90 -36.49 -43.39 -3.56
C ASP A 90 -35.34 -43.17 -2.55
N ILE A 91 -34.68 -44.23 -2.08
CA ILE A 91 -33.46 -44.09 -1.25
C ILE A 91 -32.35 -43.43 -2.05
N LEU A 92 -32.16 -43.83 -3.32
CA LEU A 92 -31.13 -43.25 -4.18
C LEU A 92 -31.34 -41.74 -4.37
N ASP A 93 -32.57 -41.30 -4.62
CA ASP A 93 -32.93 -39.88 -4.76
C ASP A 93 -32.72 -39.11 -3.45
N GLN A 94 -33.09 -39.70 -2.31
CA GLN A 94 -32.84 -39.10 -1.00
C GLN A 94 -31.34 -38.95 -0.70
N VAL A 95 -30.52 -39.97 -1.01
CA VAL A 95 -29.07 -39.90 -0.80
C VAL A 95 -28.40 -38.91 -1.76
N GLN A 96 -28.82 -38.86 -3.02
CA GLN A 96 -28.27 -37.91 -4.01
C GLN A 96 -28.63 -36.47 -3.66
N SER A 97 -29.89 -36.19 -3.33
CA SER A 97 -30.34 -34.86 -2.91
C SER A 97 -29.61 -34.39 -1.64
N PHE A 98 -29.40 -35.31 -0.69
CA PHE A 98 -28.59 -35.09 0.50
C PHE A 98 -27.14 -34.68 0.17
N GLN A 99 -26.44 -35.45 -0.67
CA GLN A 99 -25.05 -35.16 -1.04
C GLN A 99 -24.93 -33.84 -1.80
N LYS A 100 -25.86 -33.53 -2.70
CA LYS A 100 -25.93 -32.24 -3.41
C LYS A 100 -26.07 -31.06 -2.45
N LYS A 101 -26.92 -31.16 -1.42
CA LYS A 101 -27.17 -30.09 -0.44
C LYS A 101 -25.93 -29.82 0.43
N VAL A 102 -25.28 -30.88 0.91
CA VAL A 102 -24.04 -30.77 1.72
C VAL A 102 -22.89 -30.22 0.87
N TRP A 103 -22.73 -30.72 -0.35
CA TRP A 103 -21.68 -30.27 -1.26
C TRP A 103 -21.89 -28.81 -1.68
N GLY A 104 -23.12 -28.41 -2.02
CA GLY A 104 -23.46 -27.03 -2.35
C GLY A 104 -23.20 -26.03 -1.22
N HIS A 105 -23.52 -26.39 0.04
CA HIS A 105 -23.23 -25.52 1.17
C HIS A 105 -21.72 -25.36 1.43
N ARG A 106 -20.94 -26.46 1.38
CA ARG A 106 -19.47 -26.40 1.52
C ARG A 106 -18.82 -25.62 0.38
N PHE A 107 -19.31 -25.81 -0.85
CA PHE A 107 -18.88 -25.06 -2.01
C PHE A 107 -19.14 -23.56 -1.82
N TRP A 108 -20.34 -23.17 -1.41
CA TRP A 108 -20.68 -21.76 -1.17
C TRP A 108 -19.83 -21.12 -0.07
N LEU A 109 -19.60 -21.82 1.05
CA LEU A 109 -18.73 -21.34 2.11
C LEU A 109 -17.29 -21.12 1.61
N LEU A 110 -16.71 -22.12 0.92
CA LEU A 110 -15.35 -21.99 0.36
C LEU A 110 -15.24 -20.80 -0.60
N TRP A 111 -16.20 -20.64 -1.51
CA TRP A 111 -16.21 -19.51 -2.43
C TRP A 111 -16.43 -18.17 -1.73
N SER A 112 -17.20 -18.12 -0.64
CA SER A 112 -17.37 -16.90 0.15
C SER A 112 -16.07 -16.47 0.84
N PHE A 113 -15.27 -17.43 1.34
CA PHE A 113 -13.95 -17.13 1.90
C PHE A 113 -12.98 -16.67 0.82
N ILE A 114 -12.93 -17.34 -0.33
CA ILE A 114 -12.08 -16.93 -1.46
C ILE A 114 -12.45 -15.51 -1.92
N LEU A 115 -13.74 -15.21 -2.06
CA LEU A 115 -14.19 -13.87 -2.45
C LEU A 115 -13.84 -12.83 -1.39
N PHE A 116 -14.03 -13.14 -0.11
CA PHE A 116 -13.64 -12.27 0.99
C PHE A 116 -12.13 -11.98 0.97
N ASP A 117 -11.30 -13.00 0.78
CA ASP A 117 -9.85 -12.84 0.70
C ASP A 117 -9.46 -11.99 -0.51
N ILE A 118 -10.07 -12.21 -1.68
CA ILE A 118 -9.84 -11.38 -2.87
C ILE A 118 -10.21 -9.91 -2.59
N ILE A 119 -11.34 -9.66 -1.94
CA ILE A 119 -11.77 -8.30 -1.58
C ILE A 119 -10.81 -7.70 -0.54
N LEU A 120 -10.43 -8.45 0.48
CA LEU A 120 -9.52 -8.00 1.53
C LEU A 120 -8.13 -7.66 0.96
N PHE A 121 -7.53 -8.56 0.19
CA PHE A 121 -6.21 -8.31 -0.42
C PHE A 121 -6.28 -7.26 -1.52
N GLY A 122 -7.38 -7.18 -2.27
CA GLY A 122 -7.62 -6.13 -3.24
C GLY A 122 -7.69 -4.75 -2.59
N THR A 123 -8.46 -4.62 -1.49
CA THR A 123 -8.58 -3.37 -0.74
C THR A 123 -7.30 -2.98 -0.02
N LEU A 124 -6.61 -3.94 0.61
CA LEU A 124 -5.28 -3.71 1.21
C LEU A 124 -4.25 -3.32 0.14
N GLY A 125 -4.31 -3.92 -1.05
CA GLY A 125 -3.46 -3.55 -2.19
C GLY A 125 -3.73 -2.11 -2.64
N ILE A 126 -5.00 -1.74 -2.84
CA ILE A 126 -5.39 -0.36 -3.18
C ILE A 126 -4.90 0.61 -2.10
N PHE A 127 -5.10 0.29 -0.82
CA PHE A 127 -4.63 1.14 0.27
C PHE A 127 -3.10 1.23 0.33
N TYR A 128 -2.39 0.14 0.04
CA TYR A 128 -0.92 0.15 -0.02
C TYR A 128 -0.40 1.05 -1.16
N PHE A 129 -1.04 1.02 -2.33
CA PHE A 129 -0.60 1.82 -3.48
C PHE A 129 -1.09 3.27 -3.46
N TYR A 130 -2.32 3.53 -3.00
CA TYR A 130 -2.97 4.84 -3.09
C TYR A 130 -3.28 5.48 -1.74
N GLY A 131 -3.17 4.74 -0.64
CA GLY A 131 -3.56 5.21 0.69
C GLY A 131 -2.74 6.42 1.14
N VAL A 132 -1.47 6.51 0.74
CA VAL A 132 -0.59 7.66 1.03
C VAL A 132 -1.07 8.92 0.31
N ASP A 133 -1.37 8.84 -0.98
CA ASP A 133 -1.85 10.01 -1.74
C ASP A 133 -3.20 10.50 -1.22
N ILE A 134 -4.12 9.57 -0.94
CA ILE A 134 -5.42 9.89 -0.32
C ILE A 134 -5.21 10.56 1.03
N ALA A 135 -4.38 9.98 1.88
CA ALA A 135 -4.07 10.54 3.18
C ALA A 135 -3.49 11.96 3.10
N VAL A 136 -2.47 12.18 2.26
CA VAL A 136 -1.85 13.50 2.09
C VAL A 136 -2.85 14.50 1.53
N SER A 137 -3.74 14.10 0.61
CA SER A 137 -4.79 14.96 0.08
C SER A 137 -5.78 15.46 1.15
N MET A 138 -5.94 14.72 2.25
CA MET A 138 -6.78 15.11 3.39
C MET A 138 -6.06 16.06 4.37
N ILE A 139 -4.72 16.10 4.34
CA ILE A 139 -3.94 17.02 5.17
C ILE A 139 -3.99 18.43 4.53
N PRO A 140 -4.45 19.48 5.24
CA PRO A 140 -4.43 20.85 4.73
C PRO A 140 -3.00 21.37 4.51
N TYR A 141 -2.79 22.21 3.49
CA TYR A 141 -1.48 22.80 3.16
C TYR A 141 -0.84 23.62 4.31
N GLN A 142 -1.66 24.15 5.22
CA GLN A 142 -1.17 24.87 6.41
C GLN A 142 -0.35 23.97 7.33
N VAL A 143 -0.57 22.65 7.31
CA VAL A 143 0.26 21.70 8.05
C VAL A 143 1.65 21.66 7.43
N ASP A 144 1.76 21.59 6.10
CA ASP A 144 3.04 21.64 5.38
C ASP A 144 3.81 22.91 5.72
N GLU A 145 3.15 24.08 5.72
CA GLU A 145 3.79 25.34 6.08
C GLU A 145 4.31 25.37 7.52
N LYS A 146 3.51 24.90 8.48
CA LYS A 146 3.93 24.85 9.90
C LYS A 146 5.11 23.91 10.09
N LEU A 147 5.08 22.74 9.46
CA LEU A 147 6.16 21.77 9.53
C LEU A 147 7.43 22.27 8.86
N GLY A 148 7.30 22.86 7.67
CA GLY A 148 8.39 23.51 6.96
C GLY A 148 9.05 24.60 7.79
N ASN A 149 8.26 25.52 8.32
CA ASN A 149 8.75 26.62 9.17
C ASN A 149 9.47 26.10 10.41
N ALA A 150 8.94 25.06 11.07
CA ALA A 150 9.58 24.48 12.24
C ALA A 150 11.01 24.02 11.92
N ILE A 151 11.20 23.21 10.86
CA ILE A 151 12.51 22.68 10.46
C ILE A 151 13.42 23.80 9.90
N PHE A 152 12.86 24.66 9.06
CA PHE A 152 13.60 25.72 8.36
C PHE A 152 14.21 26.75 9.33
N HIS A 153 13.50 27.07 10.40
CA HIS A 153 13.99 28.00 11.43
C HIS A 153 14.82 27.30 12.51
N SER A 154 14.46 26.11 12.99
CA SER A 154 15.20 25.51 14.10
C SER A 154 16.55 24.90 13.70
N SER A 155 16.62 24.29 12.51
CA SER A 155 17.78 23.46 12.12
C SER A 155 18.75 24.19 11.22
N LEU A 156 18.26 25.08 10.35
CA LEU A 156 19.10 25.80 9.40
C LEU A 156 19.53 27.18 9.90
N ASP A 157 18.77 27.85 10.78
CA ASP A 157 19.21 29.15 11.33
C ASP A 157 20.49 29.00 12.15
N SER A 158 20.67 27.89 12.87
CA SER A 158 21.92 27.62 13.60
C SER A 158 23.14 27.42 12.68
N ILE A 159 22.93 26.88 11.48
CA ILE A 159 24.01 26.67 10.49
C ILE A 159 24.34 28.00 9.78
N VAL A 160 23.32 28.74 9.33
CA VAL A 160 23.49 29.99 8.59
C VAL A 160 23.93 31.16 9.48
N ALA A 161 23.55 31.18 10.76
CA ALA A 161 24.02 32.22 11.68
C ALA A 161 25.55 32.25 11.86
N SER A 162 26.26 31.20 11.44
CA SER A 162 27.72 31.12 11.57
C SER A 162 28.49 31.75 10.41
N GLN A 163 27.88 31.95 9.23
CA GLN A 163 28.54 32.52 8.05
C GLN A 163 27.54 33.27 7.15
N SER A 164 27.82 34.55 6.86
CA SER A 164 27.02 35.36 5.94
C SER A 164 27.30 34.99 4.48
N ILE A 165 26.25 34.82 3.68
CA ILE A 165 26.36 34.69 2.22
C ILE A 165 26.53 36.07 1.59
N ASP A 166 27.36 36.17 0.56
CA ASP A 166 27.55 37.40 -0.20
C ASP A 166 26.20 37.92 -0.76
N PRO A 167 25.84 39.20 -0.55
CA PRO A 167 24.55 39.75 -0.98
C PRO A 167 24.26 39.61 -2.49
N GLU A 168 25.28 39.70 -3.35
CA GLU A 168 25.08 39.54 -4.79
C GLU A 168 24.91 38.06 -5.16
N VAL A 169 25.54 37.13 -4.44
CA VAL A 169 25.23 35.68 -4.56
C VAL A 169 23.78 35.42 -4.15
N GLN A 170 23.35 35.93 -3.00
CA GLN A 170 21.97 35.77 -2.50
C GLN A 170 20.97 36.27 -3.55
N LYS A 171 21.15 37.51 -4.02
CA LYS A 171 20.31 38.15 -5.03
C LYS A 171 20.30 37.40 -6.36
N ALA A 172 21.44 36.86 -6.79
CA ALA A 172 21.54 36.05 -7.99
C ALA A 172 20.65 34.80 -7.92
N ILE A 173 20.76 34.01 -6.84
CA ILE A 173 19.96 32.79 -6.70
C ILE A 173 18.49 33.12 -6.44
N GLU A 174 18.18 34.17 -5.68
CA GLU A 174 16.81 34.66 -5.49
C GLU A 174 16.16 35.06 -6.82
N LYS A 175 16.90 35.72 -7.73
CA LYS A 175 16.39 36.08 -9.07
C LYS A 175 16.02 34.85 -9.88
N ILE A 176 16.85 33.80 -9.83
CA ILE A 176 16.57 32.51 -10.48
C ILE A 176 15.31 31.87 -9.88
N PHE A 177 15.25 31.82 -8.54
CA PHE A 177 14.13 31.23 -7.81
C PHE A 177 12.81 31.95 -8.09
N GLN A 178 12.78 33.28 -8.01
CA GLN A 178 11.58 34.07 -8.30
C GLN A 178 11.10 33.88 -9.73
N ARG A 179 12.03 33.80 -10.69
CA ARG A 179 11.66 33.54 -12.08
C ARG A 179 10.98 32.19 -12.30
N LEU A 180 11.40 31.16 -11.57
CA LEU A 180 10.71 29.86 -11.57
C LEU A 180 9.34 29.97 -10.89
N LEU A 181 9.25 30.64 -9.75
CA LEU A 181 7.98 30.85 -9.07
C LEU A 181 6.99 31.65 -9.92
N ASP A 182 7.41 32.67 -10.66
CA ASP A 182 6.54 33.45 -11.55
C ASP A 182 5.96 32.61 -12.69
N ALA A 183 6.65 31.54 -13.09
CA ALA A 183 6.15 30.57 -14.06
C ALA A 183 5.19 29.53 -13.46
N LEU A 184 5.20 29.35 -12.14
CA LEU A 184 4.36 28.37 -11.45
C LEU A 184 2.89 28.81 -11.43
N GLU A 185 1.98 27.89 -11.80
CA GLU A 185 0.53 28.19 -11.90
C GLU A 185 -0.13 28.34 -10.54
N GLU A 186 0.16 27.41 -9.65
CA GLU A 186 -0.43 27.35 -8.33
C GLU A 186 0.66 27.43 -7.27
N LYS A 187 0.48 28.33 -6.31
CA LYS A 187 1.37 28.53 -5.16
C LYS A 187 0.56 28.25 -3.88
N PRO A 188 0.45 26.98 -3.46
CA PRO A 188 -0.42 26.62 -2.34
C PRO A 188 0.10 27.06 -0.97
N TYR A 189 1.33 27.58 -0.91
CA TYR A 189 1.99 28.10 0.29
C TYR A 189 2.99 29.20 -0.06
N THR A 190 3.53 29.86 0.97
CA THR A 190 4.56 30.89 0.82
C THR A 190 5.94 30.26 0.68
N PHE A 191 6.44 30.21 -0.56
CA PHE A 191 7.79 29.74 -0.87
C PHE A 191 8.87 30.61 -0.22
N ALA A 192 9.92 29.97 0.25
CA ALA A 192 11.11 30.64 0.77
C ALA A 192 12.36 29.89 0.32
N LEU A 193 13.41 30.64 0.01
CA LEU A 193 14.72 30.10 -0.36
C LEU A 193 15.73 30.41 0.74
N LYS A 194 16.62 29.46 1.01
CA LYS A 194 17.79 29.67 1.87
C LYS A 194 19.04 29.10 1.23
N ILE A 195 20.10 29.90 1.21
CA ILE A 195 21.43 29.46 0.81
C ILE A 195 22.18 29.05 2.06
N VAL A 196 22.72 27.83 2.07
CA VAL A 196 23.50 27.30 3.19
C VAL A 196 24.98 27.24 2.79
N PRO A 197 25.88 27.86 3.58
CA PRO A 197 27.31 27.76 3.37
C PRO A 197 27.78 26.35 3.74
N SER A 198 27.92 25.50 2.74
CA SER A 198 28.43 24.13 2.85
C SER A 198 29.14 23.75 1.55
N PRO A 199 30.30 23.05 1.61
CA PRO A 199 30.97 22.52 0.43
C PRO A 199 30.21 21.35 -0.23
N ASP A 200 29.21 20.77 0.44
CA ASP A 200 28.45 19.66 -0.12
C ASP A 200 27.62 20.13 -1.32
N VAL A 201 27.58 19.30 -2.37
CA VAL A 201 26.73 19.54 -3.54
C VAL A 201 25.33 19.03 -3.18
N ASN A 202 24.50 19.91 -2.62
CA ASN A 202 23.14 19.57 -2.20
C ASN A 202 22.11 20.71 -2.38
N ALA A 203 20.85 20.29 -2.51
CA ALA A 203 19.66 21.11 -2.41
C ALA A 203 18.50 20.22 -1.97
N PHE A 204 17.50 20.77 -1.28
CA PHE A 204 16.32 20.01 -0.92
C PHE A 204 15.11 20.93 -0.69
N ALA A 205 13.92 20.35 -0.90
CA ALA A 205 12.65 20.93 -0.51
C ALA A 205 12.13 20.35 0.82
N LEU A 206 11.82 21.22 1.77
CA LEU A 206 11.00 20.90 2.93
C LEU A 206 9.51 21.13 2.61
N PRO A 207 8.59 20.52 3.39
CA PRO A 207 7.16 20.84 3.31
C PRO A 207 6.90 22.35 3.37
N GLY A 208 5.85 22.82 2.69
CA GLY A 208 5.45 24.22 2.73
C GLY A 208 6.32 25.16 1.90
N GLY A 209 7.06 24.63 0.91
CA GLY A 209 7.79 25.43 -0.06
C GLY A 209 9.10 26.03 0.44
N LYS A 210 9.70 25.44 1.48
CA LYS A 210 10.99 25.91 1.99
C LYS A 210 12.11 25.18 1.26
N ILE A 211 12.76 25.88 0.35
CA ILE A 211 13.80 25.35 -0.51
C ILE A 211 15.16 25.76 0.05
N THR A 212 16.09 24.81 0.12
CA THR A 212 17.45 25.04 0.57
C THR A 212 18.42 24.66 -0.54
N VAL A 213 19.44 25.48 -0.76
CA VAL A 213 20.52 25.20 -1.73
C VAL A 213 21.88 25.44 -1.08
N PHE A 214 22.83 24.56 -1.32
CA PHE A 214 24.16 24.64 -0.69
C PHE A 214 25.15 25.34 -1.62
N THR A 215 26.11 26.07 -1.05
CA THR A 215 27.14 26.77 -1.83
C THR A 215 27.97 25.83 -2.70
N GLY A 216 28.21 24.59 -2.25
CA GLY A 216 28.89 23.55 -3.04
C GLY A 216 28.15 23.22 -4.33
N LEU A 217 26.82 23.20 -4.32
CA LEU A 217 26.01 23.00 -5.52
C LEU A 217 26.13 24.17 -6.50
N ILE A 218 26.11 25.40 -5.96
CA ILE A 218 26.28 26.62 -6.75
C ILE A 218 27.68 26.62 -7.40
N GLN A 219 28.73 26.32 -6.64
CA GLN A 219 30.12 26.22 -7.15
C GLN A 219 30.29 25.11 -8.20
N LYS A 220 29.58 23.99 -8.06
CA LYS A 220 29.64 22.87 -9.03
C LYS A 220 28.94 23.20 -10.35
N SER A 221 28.00 24.14 -10.33
CA SER A 221 27.21 24.56 -11.49
C SER A 221 28.00 25.53 -12.37
N GLU A 222 28.11 25.25 -13.66
CA GLU A 222 28.88 26.09 -14.60
C GLU A 222 28.06 27.27 -15.14
N THR A 223 26.73 27.18 -15.09
CA THR A 223 25.82 28.25 -15.52
C THR A 223 24.69 28.43 -14.50
N PRO A 224 24.06 29.61 -14.43
CA PRO A 224 22.92 29.84 -13.55
C PRO A 224 21.71 28.95 -13.92
N GLU A 225 21.58 28.56 -15.19
CA GLU A 225 20.52 27.67 -15.67
C GLU A 225 20.64 26.25 -15.08
N GLU A 226 21.84 25.81 -14.70
CA GLU A 226 22.03 24.51 -14.04
C GLU A 226 21.45 24.52 -12.62
N VAL A 227 21.70 25.59 -11.86
CA VAL A 227 21.06 25.81 -10.55
C VAL A 227 19.55 25.96 -10.72
N ALA A 228 19.10 26.66 -11.77
CA ALA A 228 17.67 26.77 -12.07
C ALA A 228 17.02 25.40 -12.30
N GLY A 229 17.74 24.47 -12.94
CA GLY A 229 17.29 23.09 -13.14
C GLY A 229 17.07 22.35 -11.83
N VAL A 230 18.05 22.41 -10.93
CA VAL A 230 17.92 21.81 -9.59
C VAL A 230 16.79 22.47 -8.81
N LEU A 231 16.70 23.81 -8.80
CA LEU A 231 15.63 24.51 -8.08
C LEU A 231 14.26 24.20 -8.65
N ALA A 232 14.11 24.07 -9.97
CA ALA A 232 12.85 23.66 -10.59
C ALA A 232 12.43 22.26 -10.10
N HIS A 233 13.37 21.32 -10.06
CA HIS A 233 13.15 19.98 -9.52
C HIS A 233 12.68 20.01 -8.05
N GLU A 234 13.38 20.77 -7.20
CA GLU A 234 13.01 20.91 -5.78
C GLU A 234 11.66 21.61 -5.58
N ILE A 235 11.35 22.64 -6.38
CA ILE A 235 10.04 23.29 -6.35
C ILE A 235 8.93 22.27 -6.64
N ILE A 236 9.12 21.36 -7.61
CA ILE A 236 8.11 20.33 -7.89
C ILE A 236 7.99 19.32 -6.75
N HIS A 237 9.09 18.90 -6.11
CA HIS A 237 8.98 18.07 -4.91
C HIS A 237 8.12 18.72 -3.83
N ALA A 238 8.26 20.03 -3.66
CA ALA A 238 7.43 20.79 -2.75
C ALA A 238 5.96 20.81 -3.22
N THR A 239 5.66 21.15 -4.48
CA THR A 239 4.27 21.34 -4.95
C THR A 239 3.50 20.03 -4.97
N GLN A 240 4.17 18.94 -5.33
CA GLN A 240 3.61 17.59 -5.30
C GLN A 240 3.60 16.97 -3.90
N ARG A 241 4.03 17.73 -2.88
CA ARG A 241 4.07 17.34 -1.46
C ARG A 241 4.82 16.02 -1.24
N HIS A 242 5.86 15.76 -2.04
CA HIS A 242 6.64 14.52 -1.96
C HIS A 242 7.24 14.32 -0.58
N GLY A 243 7.75 15.38 0.06
CA GLY A 243 8.24 15.32 1.44
C GLY A 243 7.16 14.85 2.43
N MET A 244 5.93 15.37 2.32
CA MET A 244 4.80 14.95 3.15
C MET A 244 4.43 13.49 2.90
N LYS A 245 4.38 13.05 1.63
CA LYS A 245 4.14 11.65 1.27
C LYS A 245 5.20 10.73 1.88
N LYS A 246 6.48 11.12 1.85
CA LYS A 246 7.58 10.36 2.47
C LYS A 246 7.44 10.27 3.98
N MET A 247 7.06 11.37 4.64
CA MET A 247 6.83 11.37 6.10
C MET A 247 5.67 10.45 6.47
N VAL A 248 4.54 10.52 5.76
CA VAL A 248 3.39 9.62 5.96
C VAL A 248 3.76 8.16 5.71
N GLN A 249 4.58 7.88 4.69
CA GLN A 249 5.09 6.52 4.42
C GLN A 249 5.98 5.98 5.54
N HIS A 250 6.83 6.84 6.12
CA HIS A 250 7.82 6.43 7.11
C HIS A 250 7.24 6.33 8.53
N ILE A 251 6.45 7.32 8.96
CA ILE A 251 5.83 7.37 10.30
C ILE A 251 4.51 6.57 10.34
N GLY A 252 3.93 6.29 9.17
CA GLY A 252 2.64 5.62 9.02
C GLY A 252 1.45 6.51 9.36
N MET A 253 0.26 5.89 9.42
CA MET A 253 -1.03 6.57 9.66
C MET A 253 -1.08 7.35 10.99
N ASN A 254 -0.18 7.05 11.93
CA ASN A 254 -0.07 7.76 13.21
C ASN A 254 0.18 9.26 13.00
N MET A 255 0.98 9.65 11.98
CA MET A 255 1.21 11.07 11.65
C MET A 255 -0.09 11.78 11.24
N LEU A 256 -0.95 11.11 10.47
CA LEU A 256 -2.25 11.65 10.05
C LEU A 256 -3.20 11.79 11.22
N ILE A 257 -3.23 10.81 12.12
CA ILE A 257 -4.02 10.87 13.35
C ILE A 257 -3.60 12.08 14.20
N TYR A 258 -2.29 12.30 14.38
CA TYR A 258 -1.81 13.47 15.11
C TYR A 258 -2.07 14.79 14.39
N ALA A 259 -1.92 14.85 13.06
CA ALA A 259 -2.13 16.07 12.27
C ALA A 259 -3.61 16.45 12.10
N ILE A 260 -4.53 15.48 12.09
CA ILE A 260 -5.98 15.68 11.87
C ILE A 260 -6.73 15.81 13.20
N ILE A 261 -6.41 15.00 14.21
CA ILE A 261 -7.17 14.90 15.48
C ILE A 261 -6.53 15.74 16.58
N GLY A 262 -5.19 15.81 16.59
CA GLY A 262 -4.46 16.56 17.60
C GLY A 262 -4.34 18.02 17.20
N ASN A 263 -5.11 18.89 17.85
CA ASN A 263 -4.92 20.35 17.78
C ASN A 263 -3.58 20.81 18.40
N ASP A 264 -2.65 19.89 18.63
CA ASP A 264 -1.33 20.07 19.21
C ASP A 264 -0.24 19.67 18.20
N ILE A 265 -0.09 20.53 17.19
CA ILE A 265 0.99 20.46 16.20
C ILE A 265 2.38 20.52 16.87
N SER A 266 2.48 20.99 18.12
CA SER A 266 3.77 21.09 18.82
C SER A 266 4.39 19.71 19.03
N THR A 267 3.58 18.71 19.39
CA THR A 267 4.03 17.31 19.56
C THR A 267 4.52 16.70 18.24
N VAL A 268 3.83 16.96 17.12
CA VAL A 268 4.26 16.51 15.79
C VAL A 268 5.54 17.23 15.37
N SER A 269 5.64 18.53 15.63
CA SER A 269 6.83 19.31 15.31
C SER A 269 8.05 18.83 16.10
N ASP A 270 7.95 18.56 17.40
CA ASP A 270 9.07 18.07 18.22
C ASP A 270 9.56 16.70 17.75
N LEU A 271 8.64 15.78 17.42
CA LEU A 271 9.01 14.48 16.85
C LEU A 271 9.75 14.64 15.52
N LEU A 272 9.29 15.54 14.65
CA LEU A 272 9.92 15.79 13.35
C LEU A 272 11.26 16.49 13.50
N LEU A 273 11.40 17.42 14.43
CA LEU A 273 12.67 18.08 14.72
C LEU A 273 13.73 17.10 15.22
N ARG A 274 13.36 16.20 16.14
CA ARG A 274 14.25 15.15 16.65
C ARG A 274 14.74 14.19 15.56
N ASN A 275 13.90 13.91 14.57
CA ASN A 275 14.21 13.00 13.47
C ASN A 275 14.50 13.73 12.14
N SER A 276 14.71 15.05 12.18
CA SER A 276 14.86 15.90 10.99
C SER A 276 15.98 15.44 10.05
N LYS A 277 17.11 14.99 10.61
CA LYS A 277 18.24 14.44 9.83
C LYS A 277 17.86 13.15 9.08
N GLU A 278 17.09 12.27 9.72
CA GLU A 278 16.61 11.05 9.09
C GLU A 278 15.65 11.38 7.95
N PHE A 279 14.70 12.31 8.17
CA PHE A 279 13.77 12.74 7.13
C PHE A 279 14.45 13.40 5.94
N LEU A 280 15.45 14.25 6.18
CA LEU A 280 16.24 14.88 5.13
C LEU A 280 17.07 13.86 4.34
N GLY A 281 17.45 12.74 4.94
CA GLY A 281 18.16 11.64 4.28
C GLY A 281 17.27 10.64 3.54
N LEU A 282 15.94 10.78 3.58
CA LEU A 282 15.03 9.83 2.91
C LEU A 282 15.07 9.98 1.39
N HIS A 283 15.32 8.87 0.70
CA HIS A 283 15.32 8.82 -0.76
C HIS A 283 13.91 8.92 -1.36
N TYR A 284 13.69 9.76 -2.36
CA TYR A 284 12.41 9.78 -3.06
C TYR A 284 12.18 8.49 -3.88
N SER A 285 10.90 8.12 -4.05
CA SER A 285 10.57 6.97 -4.89
C SER A 285 10.85 7.28 -6.36
N ARG A 286 11.08 6.25 -7.19
CA ARG A 286 11.32 6.43 -8.63
C ARG A 286 10.18 7.17 -9.33
N ASN A 287 8.93 6.98 -8.89
CA ASN A 287 7.79 7.67 -9.47
C ASN A 287 7.80 9.17 -9.12
N MET A 288 8.11 9.51 -7.86
CA MET A 288 8.25 10.89 -7.41
C MET A 288 9.37 11.63 -8.15
N GLU A 289 10.51 10.96 -8.38
CA GLU A 289 11.62 11.54 -9.16
C GLU A 289 11.23 11.78 -10.62
N ASN A 290 10.53 10.83 -11.27
CA ASN A 290 10.07 11.02 -12.65
C ASN A 290 9.04 12.16 -12.75
N GLU A 291 8.13 12.26 -11.78
CA GLU A 291 7.14 13.35 -11.71
C GLU A 291 7.83 14.70 -11.52
N ALA A 292 8.84 14.77 -10.63
CA ALA A 292 9.67 15.96 -10.43
C ALA A 292 10.45 16.36 -11.69
N ASP A 293 11.04 15.40 -12.40
CA ASP A 293 11.76 15.63 -13.66
C ASP A 293 10.83 16.17 -14.76
N GLU A 294 9.66 15.55 -14.95
CA GLU A 294 8.71 15.90 -16.02
C GLU A 294 8.06 17.27 -15.79
N MET A 295 7.57 17.54 -14.58
CA MET A 295 6.98 18.84 -14.27
C MET A 295 8.05 19.93 -14.11
N GLY A 296 9.26 19.57 -13.64
CA GLY A 296 10.40 20.49 -13.55
C GLY A 296 10.84 20.95 -14.94
N PHE A 297 10.88 20.02 -15.90
CA PHE A 297 11.09 20.34 -17.32
C PHE A 297 10.03 21.33 -17.83
N ALA A 298 8.75 21.08 -17.54
CA ALA A 298 7.66 21.97 -17.95
C ALA A 298 7.78 23.36 -17.30
N LEU A 299 8.14 23.41 -16.02
CA LEU A 299 8.35 24.64 -15.26
C LEU A 299 9.50 25.48 -15.84
N MET A 300 10.66 24.85 -16.11
CA MET A 300 11.80 25.52 -16.75
C MET A 300 11.43 26.07 -18.11
N LYS A 301 10.76 25.26 -18.95
CA LYS A 301 10.29 25.67 -20.27
C LYS A 301 9.37 26.89 -20.16
N LYS A 302 8.43 26.89 -19.22
CA LYS A 302 7.51 28.00 -19.00
C LYS A 302 8.22 29.26 -18.45
N ALA A 303 9.26 29.08 -17.65
CA ALA A 303 10.14 30.16 -17.18
C ALA A 303 11.08 30.72 -18.27
N GLY A 304 11.08 30.13 -19.47
CA GLY A 304 11.99 30.48 -20.57
C GLY A 304 13.45 30.05 -20.32
N ILE A 305 13.66 29.07 -19.43
CA ILE A 305 14.98 28.53 -19.08
C ILE A 305 15.14 27.21 -19.81
N HIS A 306 16.24 27.01 -20.53
CA HIS A 306 16.41 25.83 -21.37
C HIS A 306 16.52 24.55 -20.51
N PRO A 307 15.58 23.59 -20.56
CA PRO A 307 15.54 22.45 -19.62
C PRO A 307 16.77 21.52 -19.68
N LYS A 308 17.51 21.54 -20.80
CA LYS A 308 18.77 20.80 -20.97
C LYS A 308 19.81 21.12 -19.89
N SER A 309 19.80 22.31 -19.29
CA SER A 309 20.75 22.66 -18.24
C SER A 309 20.65 21.73 -17.03
N PHE A 310 19.43 21.29 -16.66
CA PHE A 310 19.27 20.32 -15.57
C PHE A 310 19.93 18.98 -15.91
N GLN A 311 19.70 18.48 -17.12
CA GLN A 311 20.37 17.27 -17.60
C GLN A 311 21.90 17.41 -17.62
N THR A 312 22.41 18.57 -18.07
CA THR A 312 23.85 18.86 -18.07
C THR A 312 24.42 18.80 -16.66
N PHE A 313 23.73 19.39 -15.67
CA PHE A 313 24.12 19.32 -14.27
C PHE A 313 24.17 17.87 -13.75
N LEU A 314 23.10 17.09 -13.99
CA LEU A 314 23.04 15.69 -13.54
C LEU A 314 24.19 14.84 -14.10
N ARG A 315 24.59 15.09 -15.34
CA ARG A 315 25.72 14.40 -15.98
C ARG A 315 27.09 14.75 -15.39
N LYS A 316 27.19 15.85 -14.62
CA LYS A 316 28.42 16.24 -13.89
C LYS A 316 28.56 15.55 -12.54
N LEU A 317 27.49 14.96 -12.05
CA LEU A 317 27.50 14.21 -10.80
C LEU A 317 28.08 12.82 -11.06
N PRO A 318 28.93 12.30 -10.15
CA PRO A 318 29.54 10.98 -10.32
C PRO A 318 28.47 9.89 -10.36
N ASP A 319 28.65 8.93 -11.28
CA ASP A 319 27.72 7.82 -11.45
C ASP A 319 27.67 6.96 -10.17
N THR A 320 26.50 6.90 -9.52
CA THR A 320 26.27 6.10 -8.30
C THR A 320 26.35 4.59 -8.56
N ALA A 321 26.41 4.15 -9.82
CA ALA A 321 26.37 2.74 -10.20
C ALA A 321 27.62 1.92 -9.82
N GLY A 322 28.70 2.54 -9.31
CA GLY A 322 29.97 1.83 -9.05
C GLY A 322 30.71 2.14 -7.75
N ASN A 323 30.43 3.27 -7.07
CA ASN A 323 31.17 3.64 -5.84
C ASN A 323 30.28 4.48 -4.91
N PHE A 324 29.75 3.85 -3.86
CA PHE A 324 28.90 4.52 -2.86
C PHE A 324 29.65 5.61 -2.08
N SER A 325 30.99 5.52 -2.01
CA SER A 325 31.85 6.48 -1.31
C SER A 325 32.05 7.82 -2.03
N SER A 326 31.65 7.92 -3.30
CA SER A 326 31.74 9.16 -4.10
C SER A 326 30.38 9.74 -4.46
N ALA A 327 29.28 9.20 -3.92
CA ALA A 327 27.95 9.74 -4.18
C ALA A 327 27.86 11.16 -3.61
N THR A 328 27.42 12.10 -4.44
CA THR A 328 27.08 13.45 -4.00
C THR A 328 25.89 13.39 -3.02
N GLU A 329 25.86 14.25 -2.00
CA GLU A 329 24.78 14.25 -1.01
C GLU A 329 23.39 14.38 -1.66
N TRP A 330 23.26 15.20 -2.72
CA TRP A 330 22.03 15.26 -3.52
C TRP A 330 21.65 13.93 -4.18
N LEU A 331 22.61 13.17 -4.70
CA LEU A 331 22.35 11.86 -5.30
C LEU A 331 21.99 10.79 -4.28
N SER A 332 22.35 10.98 -3.02
CA SER A 332 21.82 10.16 -1.94
C SER A 332 20.31 10.30 -1.96
N THR A 333 19.72 11.48 -1.75
CA THR A 333 18.26 11.65 -1.68
C THR A 333 17.54 11.54 -3.04
N HIS A 334 18.23 11.84 -4.15
CA HIS A 334 17.72 11.81 -5.52
C HIS A 334 18.53 10.85 -6.40
N PRO A 335 18.31 9.53 -6.30
CA PRO A 335 19.07 8.56 -7.07
C PRO A 335 18.95 8.82 -8.58
N LEU A 336 20.08 9.10 -9.22
CA LEU A 336 20.14 9.23 -10.67
C LEU A 336 20.11 7.84 -11.30
N THR A 337 19.25 7.67 -12.31
CA THR A 337 19.17 6.42 -13.07
C THR A 337 19.29 6.71 -14.55
N GLN A 338 19.83 5.76 -15.31
CA GLN A 338 19.88 5.86 -16.77
C GLN A 338 18.48 6.12 -17.38
N LYS A 339 17.43 5.57 -16.76
CA LYS A 339 16.04 5.76 -17.19
C LYS A 339 15.60 7.24 -17.10
N ARG A 340 15.98 7.96 -16.05
CA ARG A 340 15.68 9.40 -15.88
C ARG A 340 16.35 10.24 -16.97
N ILE A 341 17.64 9.99 -17.22
CA ILE A 341 18.39 10.68 -18.28
C ILE A 341 17.75 10.45 -19.66
N LEU A 342 17.42 9.20 -20.00
CA LEU A 342 16.76 8.88 -21.28
C LEU A 342 15.38 9.55 -21.40
N LYS A 343 14.63 9.65 -20.29
CA LYS A 343 13.33 10.33 -20.28
C LYS A 343 13.47 11.82 -20.54
N MET A 344 14.46 12.49 -19.93
CA MET A 344 14.76 13.90 -20.21
C MET A 344 15.18 14.12 -21.67
N GLU A 345 15.94 13.21 -22.27
CA GLU A 345 16.30 13.28 -23.70
C GLU A 345 15.07 13.20 -24.61
N GLU A 346 14.14 12.30 -24.27
CA GLU A 346 12.87 12.18 -24.98
C GLU A 346 12.05 13.49 -24.88
N LEU A 347 11.94 14.08 -23.68
CA LEU A 347 11.25 15.35 -23.48
C LEU A 347 11.90 16.48 -24.28
N LEU A 348 13.23 16.59 -24.27
CA LEU A 348 13.97 17.57 -25.04
C LEU A 348 13.72 17.43 -26.54
N LYS A 349 13.67 16.19 -27.04
CA LYS A 349 13.43 15.93 -28.47
C LYS A 349 12.00 16.30 -28.90
N ASN A 350 11.01 15.99 -28.06
CA ASN A 350 9.60 16.06 -28.45
C ASN A 350 8.90 17.35 -28.02
N SER A 351 9.43 18.07 -27.02
CA SER A 351 8.70 19.14 -26.34
C SER A 351 9.36 20.52 -26.43
N MET A 352 10.35 20.70 -27.32
CA MET A 352 11.08 21.97 -27.48
C MET A 352 10.65 22.80 -28.70
N GLN A 353 9.68 22.32 -29.50
CA GLN A 353 9.18 23.09 -30.64
C GLN A 353 8.61 24.45 -30.19
N GLY A 354 9.05 25.53 -30.84
CA GLY A 354 8.62 26.90 -30.54
C GLY A 354 9.13 27.45 -29.21
N PHE A 355 10.06 26.77 -28.54
CA PHE A 355 10.71 27.29 -27.34
C PHE A 355 11.66 28.43 -27.70
N GLU A 356 11.57 29.53 -26.96
CA GLU A 356 12.50 30.65 -27.01
C GLU A 356 13.21 30.73 -25.65
N GLU A 357 14.52 30.56 -25.68
CA GLU A 357 15.36 30.69 -24.49
C GLU A 357 15.50 32.17 -24.12
N LYS A 358 15.29 32.46 -22.84
CA LYS A 358 15.49 33.78 -22.25
C LYS A 358 16.58 33.62 -21.19
N PRO A 359 17.85 33.94 -21.46
CA PRO A 359 18.95 33.73 -20.54
C PRO A 359 18.71 34.35 -19.16
N LEU A 360 19.34 33.79 -18.13
CA LEU A 360 19.32 34.38 -16.79
C LEU A 360 20.32 35.54 -16.74
N ASP A 361 19.82 36.74 -16.52
CA ASP A 361 20.63 37.95 -16.35
C ASP A 361 21.24 37.98 -14.94
N VAL A 362 22.30 37.19 -14.75
CA VAL A 362 23.04 37.03 -13.49
C VAL A 362 24.53 37.06 -13.80
N ASP A 363 25.31 37.82 -13.02
CA ASP A 363 26.78 37.79 -13.12
C ASP A 363 27.33 36.48 -12.50
N TRP A 364 27.28 35.41 -13.29
CA TRP A 364 27.70 34.09 -12.82
C TRP A 364 29.21 34.03 -12.52
N GLN A 365 30.02 34.81 -13.22
CA GLN A 365 31.47 34.86 -12.94
C GLN A 365 31.74 35.45 -11.57
N TYR A 366 31.01 36.52 -11.20
CA TYR A 366 31.07 37.06 -9.86
C TYR A 366 30.61 36.03 -8.82
N VAL A 367 29.46 35.38 -9.03
CA VAL A 367 28.93 34.35 -8.10
C VAL A 367 29.97 33.25 -7.85
N GLN A 368 30.57 32.71 -8.92
CA GLN A 368 31.61 31.68 -8.82
C GLN A 368 32.86 32.17 -8.10
N LYS A 369 33.24 33.44 -8.28
CA LYS A 369 34.41 34.03 -7.62
C LYS A 369 34.14 34.31 -6.13
N ALA A 370 32.96 34.79 -5.78
CA ALA A 370 32.56 35.12 -4.42
C ALA A 370 32.44 33.89 -3.52
N LEU A 371 32.18 32.72 -4.11
CA LEU A 371 32.09 31.46 -3.38
C LEU A 371 33.42 30.69 -3.30
N LYS A 372 34.45 31.05 -4.07
CA LYS A 372 35.79 30.44 -3.96
C LYS A 372 36.56 30.99 -2.77
#